data_AF-A0A397B8M6-F1
#
_entry.id   AF-A0A397B8M6-F1
#
_cell.length_a   1.000
_cell.length_b   1.000
_cell.length_c   1.000
_cell.angle_alpha   90.00
_cell.angle_beta   90.00
_cell.angle_gamma   90.00
#
_symmetry.space_group_name_H-M   'P 1'
#
loop_
_entity.id
_entity.type
_entity.pdbx_description
1 polymer ?
#
loop_
_entity_poly.entity_id
_entity_poly.type
_entity_poly.pdbx_seq_one_letter_code
_entity_poly.pdbx_strand_id
1 'polypeptide(L)'
;MEIYNETIRDLLSPSDPSVKYSIRTDKQGKNYVENLRRFPISLSEGVDQVELIMETAACNRSVEKTDMNAESSRSHSIFTLHLHGRRTDDDDAAD
;
A
#
# COMPACT_ATOMS: atom_id res chain seq x y z
N MET A 1 -3.38 1.09 2.03
CA MET A 1 -4.48 0.19 2.43
C MET A 1 -5.27 0.82 3.56
N GLU A 2 -6.45 0.29 3.85
CA GLU A 2 -7.15 0.55 5.11
C GLU A 2 -7.66 -0.72 5.77
N ILE A 3 -7.91 -0.60 7.08
CA ILE A 3 -8.60 -1.62 7.88
C ILE A 3 -9.89 -0.99 8.37
N TYR A 4 -11.02 -1.54 7.93
CA TYR A 4 -12.35 -1.11 8.34
C TYR A 4 -13.16 -2.33 8.75
N ASN A 5 -13.70 -2.32 9.96
CA ASN A 5 -14.48 -3.43 10.52
C ASN A 5 -13.78 -4.80 10.35
N GLU A 6 -12.51 -4.85 10.77
CA GLU A 6 -11.63 -6.03 10.67
C GLU A 6 -11.37 -6.54 9.23
N THR A 7 -11.81 -5.79 8.22
CA THR A 7 -11.62 -6.12 6.80
C THR A 7 -10.52 -5.24 6.22
N ILE A 8 -9.55 -5.88 5.57
CA ILE A 8 -8.46 -5.19 4.86
C ILE A 8 -8.94 -4.83 3.46
N ARG A 9 -8.63 -3.60 3.04
CA ARG A 9 -8.93 -3.09 1.70
C ARG A 9 -7.71 -2.42 1.08
N ASP A 10 -7.51 -2.63 -0.21
CA ASP A 10 -6.50 -1.89 -0.96
C ASP A 10 -7.08 -0.55 -1.44
N LEU A 11 -6.45 0.55 -1.03
CA LEU A 11 -6.87 1.90 -1.44
C LEU A 11 -6.26 2.31 -2.80
N LEU A 12 -5.38 1.49 -3.34
CA LEU A 12 -4.62 1.71 -4.58
C LEU A 12 -5.22 0.99 -5.79
N SER A 13 -6.30 0.26 -5.58
CA SER A 13 -7.05 -0.44 -6.61
C SER A 13 -8.53 -0.20 -6.36
N PRO A 14 -9.38 -0.19 -7.41
CA PRO A 14 -10.82 -0.36 -7.21
C PRO A 14 -11.07 -1.64 -6.39
N SER A 15 -12.02 -1.55 -5.46
CA SER A 15 -12.47 -2.67 -4.62
C SER A 15 -12.94 -3.81 -5.54
N ASP A 16 -12.10 -4.84 -5.70
CA ASP A 16 -12.49 -6.08 -6.36
C ASP A 16 -12.96 -7.07 -5.28
N PRO A 17 -14.26 -7.39 -5.22
CA PRO A 17 -14.80 -8.29 -4.20
C PRO A 17 -14.29 -9.73 -4.33
N SER A 18 -13.67 -10.10 -5.47
CA SER A 18 -13.05 -11.41 -5.65
C SER A 18 -11.67 -11.51 -4.99
N VAL A 19 -11.02 -10.38 -4.70
CA VAL A 19 -9.68 -10.34 -4.10
C VAL A 19 -9.79 -10.39 -2.58
N LYS A 20 -9.24 -11.45 -1.99
CA LYS A 20 -9.09 -11.55 -0.53
C LYS A 20 -7.71 -11.06 -0.11
N TYR A 21 -7.68 -10.11 0.81
CA TYR A 21 -6.47 -9.62 1.46
C TYR A 21 -6.29 -10.35 2.78
N SER A 22 -5.27 -11.19 2.88
CA SER A 22 -5.00 -12.01 4.07
C SER A 22 -3.61 -11.72 4.62
N ILE A 23 -3.49 -11.71 5.95
CA ILE A 23 -2.21 -11.53 6.62
C ILE A 23 -1.45 -12.87 6.55
N ARG A 24 -0.22 -12.82 6.04
CA ARG A 24 0.71 -13.94 5.97
C ARG A 24 2.04 -13.57 6.62
N THR A 25 2.81 -14.58 6.98
CA THR A 25 4.14 -14.42 7.57
C THR A 25 5.17 -14.95 6.57
N ASP A 26 6.21 -14.17 6.28
CA ASP A 26 7.30 -14.59 5.42
C ASP A 26 8.29 -15.53 6.14
N LYS A 27 9.30 -16.02 5.40
CA LYS A 27 10.33 -16.93 5.94
C LYS A 27 11.18 -16.30 7.05
N GLN A 28 11.17 -14.98 7.19
CA GLN A 28 11.92 -14.22 8.19
C GLN A 28 11.04 -13.87 9.41
N GLY A 29 9.79 -14.33 9.44
CA GLY A 29 8.84 -14.04 10.53
C GLY A 29 8.14 -12.69 10.40
N LYS A 30 8.27 -11.98 9.27
CA LYS A 30 7.62 -10.68 9.07
C LYS A 30 6.22 -10.86 8.48
N ASN A 31 5.25 -10.20 9.09
CA ASN A 31 3.88 -10.19 8.60
C ASN A 31 3.75 -9.24 7.40
N TYR A 32 2.97 -9.67 6.41
CA TYR A 32 2.59 -8.89 5.23
C TYR A 32 1.16 -9.24 4.83
N VAL A 33 0.52 -8.37 4.06
CA VAL A 33 -0.79 -8.64 3.48
C VAL A 33 -0.60 -9.13 2.06
N GLU A 34 -1.15 -10.30 1.76
CA GLU A 34 -1.15 -10.88 0.42
C GLU A 34 -2.06 -10.07 -0.53
N ASN A 35 -1.72 -10.05 -1.83
CA ASN A 35 -2.46 -9.40 -2.92
C ASN A 35 -2.53 -7.87 -2.88
N LEU A 36 -1.90 -7.20 -1.90
CA LEU A 36 -1.76 -5.74 -1.94
C LEU A 36 -0.96 -5.29 -3.16
N ARG A 37 -1.49 -4.32 -3.90
CA ARG A 37 -0.78 -3.70 -4.99
C ARG A 37 0.36 -2.84 -4.46
N ARG A 38 1.48 -2.86 -5.16
CA ARG A 38 2.62 -1.97 -4.94
C ARG A 38 2.86 -1.19 -6.23
N PHE A 39 3.06 0.11 -6.10
CA PHE A 39 3.44 0.94 -7.23
C PHE A 39 4.93 1.26 -7.15
N PRO A 40 5.71 0.98 -8.20
CA PRO A 40 7.07 1.47 -8.29
C PRO A 40 7.04 2.99 -8.45
N ILE A 41 7.97 3.68 -7.79
CA ILE A 41 8.08 5.14 -7.82
C ILE A 41 9.44 5.49 -8.42
N SER A 42 9.46 6.35 -9.43
CA SER A 42 10.71 6.86 -10.00
C SER A 42 11.35 7.85 -9.03
N LEU A 43 12.67 7.79 -8.87
CA LEU A 43 13.41 8.76 -8.07
C LEU A 43 13.36 10.17 -8.66
N SER A 44 13.17 10.30 -9.99
CA SER A 44 13.13 11.60 -10.68
C SER A 44 11.81 12.35 -10.52
N GLU A 45 10.72 11.63 -10.26
CA GLU A 45 9.34 12.17 -10.21
C GLU A 45 8.62 11.76 -8.91
N GLY A 46 9.41 11.38 -7.88
CA GLY A 46 8.87 10.66 -6.74
C GLY A 46 7.84 11.43 -5.94
N VAL A 47 8.00 12.76 -5.81
CA VAL A 47 7.06 13.61 -5.06
C VAL A 47 5.70 13.62 -5.73
N ASP A 48 5.65 13.98 -7.01
CA ASP A 48 4.40 14.10 -7.78
C ASP A 48 3.68 12.75 -7.88
N GLN A 49 4.42 11.66 -8.06
CA GLN A 49 3.86 10.30 -8.09
C GLN A 49 3.29 9.89 -6.72
N VAL A 50 3.96 10.21 -5.62
CA VAL A 50 3.45 9.96 -4.27
C VAL A 50 2.18 10.76 -4.02
N GLU A 51 2.15 12.04 -4.40
CA GLU A 51 0.98 12.91 -4.23
C GLU A 51 -0.23 12.35 -4.98
N LEU A 52 -0.06 11.99 -6.25
CA LEU A 52 -1.12 11.37 -7.05
C LEU A 52 -1.64 10.05 -6.44
N ILE A 53 -0.74 9.22 -5.91
CA ILE A 53 -1.09 7.98 -5.22
C ILE A 53 -1.91 8.27 -3.95
N MET A 54 -1.54 9.30 -3.19
CA MET A 54 -2.26 9.71 -1.99
C MET A 54 -3.66 10.25 -2.30
N GLU A 55 -3.79 11.08 -3.34
CA GLU A 55 -5.08 11.60 -3.80
C GLU A 55 -6.01 10.46 -4.25
N THR A 56 -5.47 9.52 -5.03
CA THR A 56 -6.20 8.33 -5.48
C THR A 56 -6.70 7.51 -4.28
N ALA A 57 -5.84 7.28 -3.28
CA ALA A 57 -6.21 6.56 -2.07
C ALA A 57 -7.28 7.29 -1.25
N ALA A 58 -7.20 8.62 -1.16
CA ALA A 58 -8.20 9.45 -0.47
C ALA A 58 -9.56 9.43 -1.19
N CYS A 59 -9.56 9.46 -2.53
CA CYS A 59 -10.75 9.36 -3.34
C CYS A 59 -11.44 7.99 -3.16
N ASN A 60 -10.69 6.89 -3.30
CA ASN A 60 -11.21 5.53 -3.13
C ASN A 60 -11.80 5.32 -1.73
N ARG A 61 -11.12 5.83 -0.70
CA ARG A 61 -11.62 5.83 0.68
C ARG A 61 -12.92 6.62 0.83
N SER A 62 -13.08 7.72 0.11
CA SER A 62 -14.26 8.60 0.22
C SER A 62 -15.47 8.05 -0.53
N VAL A 63 -15.28 7.43 -1.70
CA VAL A 63 -16.36 6.78 -2.46
C VAL A 63 -17.01 5.66 -1.66
N GLU A 64 -16.23 4.90 -0.89
CA GLU A 64 -16.78 3.86 -0.01
C GLU A 64 -17.50 4.42 1.23
N LYS A 65 -17.28 5.69 1.59
CA LYS A 65 -18.00 6.34 2.69
C LYS A 65 -19.42 6.80 2.32
N THR A 66 -19.84 6.61 1.07
CA THR A 66 -21.20 6.95 0.64
C THR A 66 -22.26 6.01 1.25
N ASP A 67 -21.85 4.90 1.87
CA ASP A 67 -22.69 4.19 2.84
C ASP A 67 -22.94 5.10 4.04
N MET A 68 -24.20 5.45 4.29
CA MET A 68 -24.71 6.41 5.29
C MET A 68 -24.20 6.26 6.75
N ASN A 69 -23.34 5.28 7.05
CA ASN A 69 -22.79 4.98 8.37
C ASN A 69 -21.24 4.81 8.41
N ALA A 70 -20.51 5.23 7.37
CA ALA A 70 -19.07 5.06 7.30
C ALA A 70 -18.31 6.12 8.12
N GLU A 71 -18.37 5.98 9.44
CA GLU A 71 -17.65 6.85 10.37
C GLU A 71 -16.13 6.62 10.27
N SER A 72 -15.37 7.67 9.95
CA SER A 72 -13.91 7.60 9.79
C SER A 72 -13.14 7.27 11.07
N SER A 73 -13.80 7.33 12.23
CA SER A 73 -13.22 6.97 13.54
C SER A 73 -12.91 5.48 13.67
N ARG A 74 -13.55 4.63 12.86
CA ARG A 74 -13.40 3.16 12.89
C ARG A 74 -12.59 2.59 11.73
N SER A 75 -12.02 3.45 10.88
CA SER A 75 -11.14 3.05 9.76
C SER A 75 -9.71 3.51 10.06
N HIS A 76 -8.76 2.57 9.94
CA HIS A 76 -7.33 2.85 10.04
C HIS A 76 -6.69 2.83 8.65
N SER A 77 -6.18 3.98 8.20
CA SER A 77 -5.41 4.08 6.97
C SER A 77 -3.93 3.78 7.23
N ILE A 78 -3.35 2.90 6.41
CA ILE A 78 -1.95 2.51 6.49
C ILE A 78 -1.29 2.79 5.14
N PHE A 79 -0.32 3.68 5.17
CA PHE A 79 0.59 3.97 4.07
C PHE A 79 1.93 3.25 4.32
N THR A 80 2.52 2.68 3.27
CA THR A 80 3.78 1.95 3.35
C THR A 80 4.66 2.30 2.17
N LEU A 81 5.82 2.87 2.46
CA LEU A 81 6.85 3.17 1.48
C LEU A 81 7.99 2.15 1.61
N HIS A 82 8.34 1.49 0.51
CA HIS A 82 9.44 0.54 0.44
C HIS A 82 10.65 1.23 -0.21
N LEU A 83 11.69 1.49 0.58
CA LEU A 83 12.95 2.04 0.09
C LEU A 83 13.99 0.92 -0.05
N HIS A 84 14.60 0.81 -1.24
CA HIS A 84 15.69 -0.11 -1.52
C HIS A 84 16.94 0.68 -1.87
N GLY A 85 18.03 0.45 -1.15
CA GLY A 85 19.35 1.02 -1.44
C GLY A 85 20.34 -0.08 -1.79
N ARG A 86 21.18 0.16 -2.80
CA ARG A 86 22.34 -0.70 -3.13
C ARG A 86 23.61 0.11 -2.88
N ARG A 87 24.58 -0.49 -2.20
CA ARG A 87 25.93 0.08 -2.07
C ARG A 87 26.69 -0.21 -3.36
N THR A 88 27.35 0.80 -3.91
CA THR A 88 28.08 0.70 -5.19
C THR A 88 29.49 0.11 -5.07
N ASP A 89 29.94 -0.23 -3.85
CA ASP A 89 31.32 -0.66 -3.59
C ASP A 89 31.55 -2.17 -3.83
N ASP A 90 30.52 -2.94 -4.20
CA ASP A 90 30.59 -4.40 -4.33
C ASP A 90 30.92 -4.89 -5.76
N ASP A 91 31.09 -3.98 -6.74
CA ASP A 91 31.35 -4.32 -8.15
C ASP A 91 32.87 -4.35 -8.51
N ASP A 92 33.78 -4.05 -7.57
CA ASP A 92 35.25 -3.95 -7.81
C ASP A 92 36.09 -5.14 -7.26
N ALA A 93 35.48 -6.25 -6.83
CA ALA A 93 36.19 -7.38 -6.20
C ALA A 93 36.22 -8.68 -7.01
N ALA A 94 36.12 -8.60 -8.35
CA ALA A 94 36.25 -9.76 -9.24
C ALA A 94 37.25 -9.47 -10.37
N ASP A 95 38.55 -9.55 -10.03
CA ASP A 95 39.64 -9.95 -10.95
C ASP A 95 40.52 -10.98 -10.24
#